data_AF-A0AA37X446-F1
#
_entry.id   AF-A0AA37X446-F1
#
_cell.length_a   1.000
_cell.length_b   1.000
_cell.length_c   1.000
_cell.angle_alpha   90.00
_cell.angle_beta   90.00
_cell.angle_gamma   90.00
#
_symmetry.space_group_name_H-M   'P 1'
#
loop_
_entity.id
_entity.type
_entity.pdbx_description
1 polymer ?
#
loop_
_entity_poly.entity_id
_entity_poly.type
_entity_poly.pdbx_seq_one_letter_code
_entity_poly.pdbx_strand_id
1 'polypeptide(L)' 'MSDEHLYEGQSPVVRMRVWALGQMVWGAFMAGLGVAVVGAILLAIWGISLLLPEASKQAPSPYGALEISQPAVQIV' A
#
# COMPACT_ATOMS: atom_id res chain seq x y z
N MET A 1 33.40 -36.02 9.95
CA MET A 1 33.10 -34.83 9.15
C MET A 1 34.06 -33.76 9.64
N SER A 2 34.97 -33.31 8.78
CA SER A 2 35.87 -32.20 9.11
C SER A 2 35.06 -30.91 9.03
N ASP A 3 34.84 -30.27 10.18
CA ASP A 3 34.40 -28.88 10.23
C ASP A 3 35.53 -28.03 9.66
N GLU A 4 35.59 -27.94 8.34
CA GLU A 4 36.43 -26.99 7.64
C GLU A 4 35.85 -25.62 7.98
N HIS A 5 36.54 -24.88 8.85
CA HIS A 5 36.17 -23.52 9.23
C HIS A 5 36.22 -22.66 7.97
N LEU A 6 35.10 -22.54 7.24
CA LEU A 6 34.92 -21.75 6.01
C LEU A 6 35.29 -20.25 6.15
N TYR A 7 35.67 -19.83 7.35
CA TYR A 7 36.01 -18.46 7.74
C TYR A 7 37.44 -18.30 8.25
N GLU A 8 38.21 -19.39 8.42
CA GLU A 8 39.62 -19.35 8.81
C GLU A 8 40.50 -18.97 7.61
N GLY A 9 40.60 -17.67 7.37
CA GLY A 9 41.40 -17.09 6.27
C GLY A 9 40.70 -15.97 5.51
N GLN A 10 39.41 -15.72 5.79
CA GLN A 10 38.68 -14.68 5.06
C GLN A 10 39.05 -13.28 5.56
N SER A 11 39.42 -12.41 4.62
CA SER A 11 39.68 -10.99 4.86
C SER A 11 38.51 -10.35 5.64
N PRO A 12 38.76 -9.72 6.81
CA PRO A 12 37.72 -9.06 7.61
C PRO A 12 36.93 -8.01 6.83
N VAL A 13 37.57 -7.36 5.86
CA VAL A 13 36.96 -6.37 4.97
C VAL A 13 35.90 -7.00 4.07
N VAL A 14 36.18 -8.18 3.51
CA VAL A 14 35.24 -8.89 2.65
C VAL A 14 34.02 -9.33 3.48
N ARG A 15 34.26 -9.87 4.68
CA ARG A 15 33.17 -10.29 5.59
C ARG A 15 32.25 -9.12 5.94
N MET A 16 32.81 -7.96 6.25
CA MET A 16 32.03 -6.77 6.60
C MET A 16 31.20 -6.25 5.41
N ARG A 17 31.76 -6.26 4.20
CA ARG A 17 31.04 -5.86 2.98
C ARG A 17 29.89 -6.79 2.65
N VAL A 18 30.11 -8.10 2.70
CA VAL A 18 29.06 -9.10 2.44
C VAL A 18 27.94 -8.98 3.46
N TRP A 19 28.27 -8.78 4.73
CA TRP A 19 27.27 -8.55 5.77
C TRP A 19 26.45 -7.28 5.49
N ALA A 20 27.11 -6.15 5.21
CA ALA A 20 26.44 -4.88 4.96
C ALA A 20 25.53 -4.94 3.72
N LEU A 21 26.02 -5.53 2.63
CA LEU A 21 25.23 -5.74 1.41
C LEU A 21 24.05 -6.68 1.67
N GLY A 22 24.26 -7.75 2.45
CA GLY A 22 23.19 -8.65 2.88
C GLY A 22 22.08 -7.92 3.64
N GLN A 23 22.46 -7.05 4.58
CA GLN A 23 21.49 -6.22 5.33
C GLN A 23 20.76 -5.22 4.43
N MET A 24 21.45 -4.59 3.48
CA MET A 24 20.80 -3.65 2.55
C MET A 24 19.82 -4.35 1.61
N VAL A 25 20.18 -5.50 1.06
CA VAL A 25 19.28 -6.28 0.18
C VAL A 25 18.07 -6.76 0.97
N TRP A 26 18.27 -7.28 2.17
CA TRP A 26 17.17 -7.73 3.03
C TRP A 26 16.26 -6.58 3.45
N GLY A 27 16.84 -5.45 3.86
CA GLY A 27 16.11 -4.23 4.19
C GLY A 27 15.30 -3.70 3.02
N ALA A 28 15.91 -3.64 1.83
CA ALA A 28 15.24 -3.23 0.60
C ALA A 28 14.09 -4.18 0.22
N PHE A 29 14.28 -5.49 0.40
CA PHE A 29 13.24 -6.49 0.14
C PHE A 29 12.05 -6.33 1.09
N MET A 30 12.31 -6.21 2.40
CA MET A 30 11.23 -6.01 3.39
C MET A 30 10.49 -4.69 3.19
N ALA A 31 11.22 -3.60 2.93
CA ALA A 31 10.62 -2.31 2.61
C ALA A 31 9.80 -2.38 1.31
N GLY A 32 10.36 -3.00 0.27
CA GLY A 32 9.69 -3.20 -1.01
C GLY A 32 8.41 -4.02 -0.86
N LEU A 33 8.42 -5.08 -0.06
CA LEU A 33 7.24 -5.88 0.24
C LEU A 33 6.17 -5.04 0.95
N GLY A 34 6.55 -4.24 1.95
CA GLY A 34 5.62 -3.34 2.65
C GLY A 34 4.97 -2.33 1.71
N VAL A 35 5.77 -1.67 0.87
CA VAL A 35 5.27 -0.72 -0.13
C VAL A 35 4.38 -1.40 -1.17
N ALA A 36 4.76 -2.59 -1.63
CA ALA A 36 3.97 -3.36 -2.60
C ALA A 36 2.60 -3.75 -2.04
N VAL A 37 2.54 -4.18 -0.77
CA VAL A 37 1.26 -4.51 -0.09
C VAL A 37 0.38 -3.29 0.02
N VAL A 38 0.91 -2.16 0.49
CA VAL A 38 0.15 -0.90 0.60
C VAL A 38 -0.32 -0.43 -0.78
N GLY A 39 0.56 -0.46 -1.78
CA GLY A 39 0.25 -0.09 -3.15
C GLY A 39 -0.86 -0.97 -3.74
N ALA A 40 -0.80 -2.29 -3.52
CA ALA A 40 -1.83 -3.23 -3.95
C ALA A 40 -3.19 -2.93 -3.31
N ILE A 41 -3.21 -2.63 -2.01
CA ILE A 41 -4.45 -2.26 -1.30
C ILE A 41 -5.04 -0.97 -1.90
N LEU A 42 -4.22 0.06 -2.10
CA LEU A 42 -4.68 1.33 -2.67
C LEU A 42 -5.20 1.18 -4.10
N LEU A 43 -4.50 0.39 -4.93
CA LEU A 43 -4.94 0.08 -6.28
C LEU A 43 -6.24 -0.72 -6.30
N ALA A 44 -6.41 -1.67 -5.36
CA ALA A 44 -7.66 -2.41 -5.22
C ALA A 44 -8.83 -1.49 -4.83
N ILE A 45 -8.63 -0.61 -3.84
CA ILE A 45 -9.64 0.38 -3.43
C ILE A 45 -10.00 1.29 -4.60
N TRP A 46 -9.00 1.82 -5.30
CA TRP A 46 -9.21 2.68 -6.46
C TRP A 46 -9.96 1.95 -7.58
N GLY A 47 -9.54 0.73 -7.92
CA GLY A 47 -10.18 -0.09 -8.94
C GLY A 47 -11.64 -0.45 -8.60
N ILE A 48 -11.91 -0.80 -7.35
CA ILE A 48 -13.28 -1.06 -6.86
C ILE A 48 -14.10 0.24 -6.93
N SER A 49 -13.55 1.38 -6.50
CA SER A 49 -14.23 2.67 -6.53
C SER A 49 -14.68 3.07 -7.95
N LEU A 50 -13.90 2.75 -8.98
CA LEU A 50 -14.33 3.00 -10.36
C LEU A 50 -15.61 2.25 -10.76
N LEU A 51 -15.85 1.07 -10.18
CA LEU A 51 -17.04 0.25 -10.43
C LEU A 51 -18.23 0.66 -9.55
N LEU A 52 -18.02 1.50 -8.52
CA LEU A 52 -19.10 1.97 -7.67
C LEU A 52 -19.99 2.99 -8.41
N PRO A 53 -21.32 2.93 -8.24
CA PRO A 53 -22.24 3.95 -8.76
C PRO A 53 -21.93 5.34 -8.21
N GLU A 54 -22.20 6.38 -9.00
CA GLU A 54 -21.93 7.78 -8.63
C GLU A 54 -22.67 8.22 -7.35
N ALA A 55 -23.86 7.66 -7.09
CA ALA A 55 -24.62 7.92 -5.86
C ALA A 55 -23.89 7.43 -4.59
N SER A 56 -23.00 6.44 -4.71
CA SER A 56 -22.20 5.92 -3.59
C SER A 56 -20.91 6.73 -3.38
N LYS A 57 -20.50 7.54 -4.38
CA LYS A 57 -19.32 8.41 -4.31
C LYS A 57 -19.65 9.82 -3.82
N GLN A 58 -20.93 10.20 -3.90
CA GLN A 58 -21.40 11.49 -3.44
C GLN A 58 -21.83 11.40 -1.97
N ALA A 59 -21.30 12.29 -1.14
CA ALA A 59 -21.86 12.51 0.19
C ALA A 59 -23.29 13.06 0.04
N PRO A 60 -24.22 12.74 0.96
CA PRO A 60 -25.54 13.36 0.99
C PRO A 60 -25.38 14.88 0.92
N SER A 61 -26.13 15.55 0.02
CA SER A 61 -26.05 17.00 -0.08
C SER A 61 -26.36 17.61 1.29
N PRO A 62 -25.64 18.66 1.75
CA PRO A 62 -25.95 19.35 3.02
C PRO A 62 -27.37 19.91 3.07
N TYR A 63 -28.02 20.01 1.91
CA TYR A 63 -29.40 20.46 1.72
C TYR A 63 -30.41 19.33 1.54
N GLY A 64 -30.05 18.06 1.81
CA GLY A 64 -30.97 16.92 1.65
C GLY A 64 -32.27 17.07 2.44
N ALA A 65 -32.25 17.77 3.59
CA ALA A 65 -33.46 18.10 4.36
C ALA A 65 -34.37 19.16 3.70
N LEU A 66 -33.82 20.02 2.84
CA LEU A 66 -34.54 21.06 2.10
C LEU A 66 -35.09 20.54 0.76
N GLU A 67 -34.39 19.61 0.10
CA GLU A 67 -34.87 18.93 -1.12
C GLU A 67 -36.09 18.04 -0.84
N ILE A 68 -36.16 17.37 0.32
CA ILE A 68 -37.32 16.56 0.75
C ILE A 68 -38.53 17.44 1.08
N SER A 69 -38.31 18.70 1.47
CA SER A 69 -39.35 19.64 1.90
C SER A 69 -39.83 20.59 0.78
N GLN A 70 -39.39 20.43 -0.48
CA GLN A 70 -40.03 21.15 -1.58
C GLN A 70 -41.33 20.43 -1.99
N PRO A 71 -42.53 20.91 -1.57
CA PRO A 71 -43.75 20.42 -2.19
C PRO A 71 -43.70 20.78 -3.68
N ALA A 72 -44.09 19.83 -4.54
CA ALA A 72 -44.25 20.06 -5.96
C ALA A 72 -45.03 21.36 -6.17
N VAL A 73 -44.37 22.39 -6.70
CA VAL A 73 -45.05 23.58 -7.17
C VAL A 73 -45.89 23.12 -8.35
N GLN A 74 -47.17 22.89 -8.10
CA GLN A 74 -48.20 22.65 -9.09
C GLN A 74 -48.39 23.95 -9.85
N ILE A 75 -47.69 24.09 -10.98
CA ILE A 75 -47.93 25.17 -11.93
C ILE A 75 -49.14 24.73 -12.76
N VAL A 76 -50.25 25.43 -12.52
CA VAL A 76 -51.48 25.41 -13.34
C VAL A 76 -51.21 26.07 -14.69
#